data_AF-A0A6P0X783-F1
#
_entry.id   AF-A0A6P0X783-F1
#
_cell.length_a   1.000
_cell.length_b   1.000
_cell.length_c   1.000
_cell.angle_alpha   90.00
_cell.angle_beta   90.00
_cell.angle_gamma   90.00
#
_symmetry.space_group_name_H-M   'P 1'
#
loop_
_entity.id
_entity.type
_entity.pdbx_description
1 polymer ?
#
loop_
_entity_poly.entity_id
_entity_poly.type
_entity_poly.pdbx_seq_one_letter_code
_entity_poly.pdbx_strand_id
1 'polypeptide(L)'
;PGKSPWYNHYFFHLLQPFTDDEVAELLGSIPITVAWKEKIRAIADGNPKLLQNTLYRLYSKLRLGQIPEPETFASELLSNNQQFFQQIWELSNELEQTLLMLIALSALKGRLPNKNFDIGGIENILSHWEVKLIDLEAWGVIKEEVKDHKKNYSFTSSLMEWWVIQKIYHSNEVEIKQREKAFLKIMSHRKVNKLTEAIRWLWQNREVPINFIEYSVRSVFSS
;
A
#
# COMPACT_ATOMS: atom_id res chain seq x y z
N PRO A 1 -14.25 46.00 15.35
CA PRO A 1 -13.20 45.32 14.55
C PRO A 1 -12.66 44.08 15.29
N GLY A 2 -12.88 42.88 14.74
CA GLY A 2 -12.29 41.68 15.33
C GLY A 2 -12.96 40.38 14.90
N LYS A 3 -12.40 39.78 13.84
CA LYS A 3 -12.70 38.47 13.25
C LYS A 3 -13.72 38.51 12.10
N SER A 4 -13.19 38.17 10.94
CA SER A 4 -13.87 37.95 9.67
C SER A 4 -14.97 36.89 9.83
N PRO A 5 -16.12 37.00 9.14
CA PRO A 5 -17.16 35.96 9.18
C PRO A 5 -16.70 34.65 8.53
N TRP A 6 -15.54 34.65 7.87
CA TRP A 6 -14.87 33.48 7.30
C TRP A 6 -14.01 32.70 8.32
N TYR A 7 -14.00 33.08 9.60
CA TYR A 7 -13.15 32.46 10.63
C TYR A 7 -13.69 31.15 11.21
N ASN A 8 -14.72 30.55 10.63
CA ASN A 8 -15.17 29.21 10.97
C ASN A 8 -15.46 28.39 9.70
N HIS A 9 -15.19 27.08 9.79
CA HIS A 9 -15.92 25.98 9.13
C HIS A 9 -15.32 25.22 7.94
N TYR A 10 -14.08 25.46 7.52
CA TYR A 10 -13.36 24.39 6.81
C TYR A 10 -12.45 23.67 7.80
N PHE A 11 -13.05 22.83 8.64
CA PHE A 11 -12.30 21.66 9.09
C PHE A 11 -11.92 20.92 7.79
N PHE A 12 -10.64 20.94 7.45
CA PHE A 12 -10.12 20.11 6.37
C PHE A 12 -10.24 18.66 6.83
N HIS A 13 -11.43 18.09 6.67
CA HIS A 13 -11.61 16.66 6.83
C HIS A 13 -11.00 16.00 5.62
N LEU A 14 -10.10 15.06 5.90
CA LEU A 14 -9.55 14.18 4.90
C LEU A 14 -10.73 13.44 4.26
N LEU A 15 -10.75 13.43 2.92
CA LEU A 15 -11.71 12.63 2.17
C LEU A 15 -11.58 11.19 2.64
N GLN A 16 -12.61 10.70 3.32
CA GLN A 16 -12.63 9.35 3.84
C GLN A 16 -12.61 8.36 2.68
N PRO A 17 -11.98 7.18 2.87
CA PRO A 17 -12.16 6.07 1.94
C PRO A 17 -13.63 5.71 1.79
N PHE A 18 -14.03 5.34 0.58
CA PHE A 18 -15.32 4.71 0.34
C PHE A 18 -15.40 3.38 1.09
N THR A 19 -16.58 3.09 1.61
CA THR A 19 -16.94 1.80 2.20
C THR A 19 -17.07 0.71 1.14
N ASP A 20 -17.03 -0.56 1.56
CA ASP A 20 -17.17 -1.70 0.65
C ASP A 20 -18.48 -1.65 -0.17
N ASP A 21 -19.56 -1.15 0.45
CA ASP A 21 -20.87 -1.00 -0.18
C ASP A 21 -20.87 0.12 -1.24
N GLU A 22 -20.28 1.27 -0.93
CA GLU A 22 -20.13 2.38 -1.89
C GLU A 22 -19.26 1.96 -3.09
N VAL A 23 -18.19 1.22 -2.84
CA VAL A 23 -17.35 0.65 -3.92
C VAL A 23 -18.15 -0.39 -4.72
N ALA A 24 -18.95 -1.24 -4.06
CA ALA A 24 -19.79 -2.22 -4.74
C ALA A 24 -20.81 -1.56 -5.67
N GLU A 25 -21.48 -0.51 -5.19
CA GLU A 25 -22.45 0.27 -5.95
C GLU A 25 -21.79 0.95 -7.16
N LEU A 26 -20.66 1.63 -6.92
CA LEU A 26 -19.89 2.30 -7.97
C LEU A 26 -19.48 1.31 -9.08
N LEU A 27 -18.93 0.15 -8.71
CA LEU A 27 -18.53 -0.90 -9.66
C LEU A 27 -19.73 -1.64 -10.28
N GLY A 28 -20.88 -1.64 -9.62
CA GLY A 28 -22.13 -2.21 -10.11
C GLY A 28 -22.65 -1.54 -11.39
N SER A 29 -22.42 -0.23 -11.51
CA SER A 29 -22.85 0.59 -12.65
C SER A 29 -22.03 0.39 -13.93
N ILE A 30 -20.88 -0.29 -13.85
CA ILE A 30 -19.92 -0.45 -14.94
C ILE A 30 -20.06 -1.85 -15.56
N PRO A 31 -20.17 -1.98 -16.90
CA PRO A 31 -20.34 -3.27 -17.56
C PRO A 31 -19.02 -4.05 -17.66
N ILE A 32 -18.52 -4.51 -16.52
CA ILE A 32 -17.29 -5.31 -16.36
C ILE A 32 -17.55 -6.62 -15.61
N THR A 33 -16.68 -7.60 -15.82
CA THR A 33 -16.76 -8.91 -15.17
C THR A 33 -16.47 -8.83 -13.67
N VAL A 34 -16.89 -9.84 -12.91
CA VAL A 34 -16.60 -9.95 -11.47
C VAL A 34 -15.09 -9.93 -11.20
N ALA A 35 -14.30 -10.67 -11.99
CA ALA A 35 -12.84 -10.67 -11.89
C ALA A 35 -12.23 -9.27 -12.06
N TRP A 36 -12.82 -8.43 -12.92
CA TRP A 36 -12.39 -7.03 -13.06
C TRP A 36 -12.72 -6.18 -11.84
N LYS A 37 -13.87 -6.41 -11.21
CA LYS A 37 -14.26 -5.72 -9.97
C LYS A 37 -13.31 -6.06 -8.83
N GLU A 38 -12.95 -7.33 -8.68
CA GLU A 38 -11.96 -7.79 -7.69
C GLU A 38 -10.58 -7.17 -7.92
N LYS A 39 -10.13 -7.09 -9.18
CA LYS A 39 -8.86 -6.43 -9.52
C LYS A 39 -8.88 -4.93 -9.20
N ILE A 40 -9.97 -4.23 -9.49
CA ILE A 40 -10.10 -2.80 -9.14
C ILE A 40 -10.09 -2.61 -7.62
N ARG A 41 -10.79 -3.47 -6.88
CA ARG A 41 -10.74 -3.48 -5.41
C ARG A 41 -9.33 -3.73 -4.89
N ALA A 42 -8.60 -4.70 -5.44
CA ALA A 42 -7.22 -4.94 -5.03
C ALA A 42 -6.29 -3.74 -5.33
N ILE A 43 -6.56 -2.99 -6.40
CA ILE A 43 -5.75 -1.85 -6.83
C ILE A 43 -6.03 -0.60 -6.00
N ALA A 44 -7.30 -0.30 -5.77
CA ALA A 44 -7.73 0.99 -5.25
C ALA A 44 -8.51 0.90 -3.93
N ASP A 45 -9.08 -0.26 -3.62
CA ASP A 45 -9.95 -0.51 -2.46
C ASP A 45 -10.99 0.61 -2.33
N GLY A 46 -11.09 1.26 -1.17
CA GLY A 46 -11.93 2.43 -0.96
C GLY A 46 -11.29 3.78 -1.33
N ASN A 47 -10.03 3.84 -1.78
CA ASN A 47 -9.32 5.11 -1.94
C ASN A 47 -9.95 5.95 -3.09
N PRO A 48 -10.53 7.14 -2.82
CA PRO A 48 -11.30 7.87 -3.83
C PRO A 48 -10.46 8.30 -5.03
N LYS A 49 -9.21 8.71 -4.79
CA LYS A 49 -8.31 9.17 -5.86
C LYS A 49 -7.91 8.03 -6.78
N LEU A 50 -7.56 6.88 -6.20
CA LEU A 50 -7.19 5.69 -6.96
C LEU A 50 -8.38 5.11 -7.73
N LEU A 51 -9.56 5.07 -7.11
CA LEU A 51 -10.80 4.64 -7.78
C LEU A 51 -11.11 5.55 -8.95
N GLN A 52 -11.11 6.87 -8.75
CA GLN A 52 -11.36 7.83 -9.84
C GLN A 52 -10.38 7.63 -11.00
N ASN A 53 -9.08 7.53 -10.72
CA ASN A 53 -8.06 7.35 -11.75
C ASN A 53 -8.22 6.00 -12.47
N THR A 54 -8.47 4.93 -11.72
CA THR A 54 -8.67 3.57 -12.26
C THR A 54 -9.90 3.50 -13.16
N LEU A 55 -11.05 3.99 -12.67
CA LEU A 55 -12.31 3.93 -13.40
C LEU A 55 -12.32 4.84 -14.62
N TYR A 56 -11.74 6.04 -14.53
CA TYR A 56 -11.59 6.92 -15.69
C TYR A 56 -10.81 6.23 -16.83
N ARG A 57 -9.68 5.57 -16.50
CA ARG A 57 -8.86 4.86 -17.48
C ARG A 57 -9.58 3.64 -18.05
N LEU A 58 -10.23 2.86 -17.20
CA LEU A 58 -11.00 1.70 -17.62
C LEU A 58 -12.13 2.09 -18.57
N TYR A 59 -12.95 3.07 -18.18
CA TYR A 59 -14.04 3.60 -19.00
C TYR A 59 -13.54 4.10 -20.36
N SER A 60 -12.40 4.82 -20.37
CA SER A 60 -11.81 5.33 -21.61
C SER A 60 -11.43 4.20 -22.58
N LYS A 61 -10.87 3.10 -22.09
CA LYS A 61 -10.52 1.93 -22.93
C LYS A 61 -11.78 1.20 -23.40
N LEU A 62 -12.76 0.97 -22.51
CA LEU A 62 -14.03 0.32 -22.86
C LEU A 62 -14.80 1.10 -23.93
N ARG A 63 -14.81 2.44 -23.86
CA ARG A 63 -15.43 3.30 -24.87
C ARG A 63 -14.80 3.14 -26.26
N LEU A 64 -13.52 2.79 -26.33
CA LEU A 64 -12.80 2.49 -27.57
C LEU A 64 -12.97 1.04 -28.04
N GLY A 65 -13.84 0.25 -27.38
CA GLY A 65 -14.04 -1.16 -27.67
C GLY A 65 -12.86 -2.06 -27.23
N GLN A 66 -11.97 -1.54 -26.39
CA GLN A 66 -10.79 -2.26 -25.91
C GLN A 66 -11.06 -2.80 -24.51
N ILE A 67 -10.93 -4.11 -24.35
CA ILE A 67 -10.81 -4.72 -23.02
C ILE A 67 -9.32 -4.71 -22.70
N PRO A 68 -8.86 -3.93 -21.71
CA PRO A 68 -7.46 -3.91 -21.36
C PRO A 68 -6.97 -5.30 -20.98
N GLU A 69 -5.74 -5.63 -21.35
CA GLU A 69 -5.06 -6.76 -20.73
C GLU A 69 -4.68 -6.36 -19.30
N PRO A 70 -5.03 -7.16 -18.27
CA PRO A 70 -4.95 -6.73 -16.88
C PRO A 70 -3.57 -6.27 -16.41
N GLU A 71 -2.53 -6.92 -16.89
CA GLU A 71 -1.14 -6.74 -16.52
C GLU A 71 -0.60 -5.40 -17.03
N THR A 72 -0.87 -5.13 -18.30
CA THR A 72 -0.58 -3.86 -18.97
C THR A 72 -1.35 -2.73 -18.29
N PHE A 73 -2.62 -2.96 -17.95
CA PHE A 73 -3.45 -1.97 -17.27
C PHE A 73 -2.93 -1.63 -15.87
N ALA A 74 -2.53 -2.64 -15.10
CA ALA A 74 -2.00 -2.43 -13.76
C ALA A 74 -0.65 -1.67 -13.80
N SER A 75 0.21 -1.96 -14.78
CA SER A 75 1.46 -1.21 -15.03
C SER A 75 1.20 0.26 -15.42
N GLU A 76 0.24 0.50 -16.32
CA GLU A 76 -0.19 1.86 -16.67
C GLU A 76 -0.72 2.61 -15.45
N LEU A 77 -1.52 1.98 -14.60
CA LEU A 77 -2.03 2.60 -13.38
C LEU A 77 -0.92 2.89 -12.38
N LEU A 78 0.05 2.00 -12.21
CA LEU A 78 1.22 2.25 -11.37
C LEU A 78 1.94 3.53 -11.82
N SER A 79 2.24 3.63 -13.13
CA SER A 79 2.93 4.79 -13.72
C SER A 79 2.11 6.07 -13.54
N ASN A 80 0.81 6.03 -13.82
CA ASN A 80 -0.07 7.20 -13.70
C ASN A 80 -0.26 7.68 -12.26
N ASN A 81 -0.13 6.80 -11.27
CA ASN A 81 -0.32 7.12 -9.84
C ASN A 81 1.00 7.30 -9.09
N GLN A 82 2.16 7.23 -9.76
CA GLN A 82 3.46 7.33 -9.10
C GLN A 82 3.63 8.63 -8.30
N GLN A 83 3.19 9.76 -8.84
CA GLN A 83 3.25 11.05 -8.13
C GLN A 83 2.34 11.05 -6.89
N PHE A 84 1.17 10.42 -6.96
CA PHE A 84 0.27 10.29 -5.83
C PHE A 84 0.90 9.46 -4.70
N PHE A 85 1.54 8.33 -5.03
CA PHE A 85 2.27 7.53 -4.04
C PHE A 85 3.47 8.28 -3.45
N GLN A 86 4.23 9.00 -4.28
CA GLN A 86 5.34 9.83 -3.83
C GLN A 86 4.87 10.93 -2.87
N GLN A 87 3.73 11.59 -3.14
CA GLN A 87 3.16 12.60 -2.27
C GLN A 87 2.76 12.03 -0.91
N ILE A 88 2.07 10.87 -0.87
CA ILE A 88 1.72 10.23 0.40
C ILE A 88 2.99 9.90 1.20
N TRP A 89 4.02 9.38 0.52
CA TRP A 89 5.29 9.06 1.15
C TRP A 89 5.98 10.31 1.74
N GLU A 90 6.00 11.41 1.00
CA GLU A 90 6.61 12.68 1.45
C GLU A 90 5.83 13.36 2.59
N LEU A 91 4.51 13.17 2.64
CA LEU A 91 3.67 13.63 3.74
C LEU A 91 3.82 12.77 5.00
N SER A 92 4.26 11.52 4.84
CA SER A 92 4.53 10.61 5.95
C SER A 92 5.83 11.00 6.64
N ASN A 93 5.83 11.07 7.97
CA ASN A 93 7.06 11.28 8.74
C ASN A 93 7.96 10.02 8.72
N GLU A 94 9.19 10.15 9.22
CA GLU A 94 10.17 9.05 9.22
C GLU A 94 9.63 7.78 9.91
N LEU A 95 8.86 7.93 10.98
CA LEU A 95 8.28 6.79 11.71
C LEU A 95 7.16 6.13 10.90
N GLU A 96 6.25 6.90 10.32
CA GLU A 96 5.18 6.39 9.43
C GLU A 96 5.76 5.68 8.20
N GLN A 97 6.74 6.28 7.53
CA GLN A 97 7.45 5.63 6.43
C GLN A 97 8.06 4.29 6.87
N THR A 98 8.61 4.25 8.09
CA THR A 98 9.17 3.03 8.67
C THR A 98 8.09 1.97 8.88
N LEU A 99 6.93 2.33 9.43
CA LEU A 99 5.80 1.41 9.61
C LEU A 99 5.24 0.92 8.27
N LEU A 100 5.10 1.78 7.27
CA LEU A 100 4.68 1.42 5.91
C LEU A 100 5.64 0.39 5.28
N MET A 101 6.94 0.58 5.46
CA MET A 101 7.93 -0.41 4.99
C MET A 101 7.76 -1.76 5.69
N LEU A 102 7.48 -1.78 7.01
CA LEU A 102 7.26 -3.03 7.74
C LEU A 102 5.99 -3.76 7.27
N ILE A 103 4.91 -3.03 7.03
CA ILE A 103 3.66 -3.59 6.49
C ILE A 103 3.94 -4.23 5.11
N ALA A 104 4.63 -3.50 4.23
CA ALA A 104 4.97 -3.97 2.89
C ALA A 104 5.86 -5.23 2.92
N LEU A 105 6.89 -5.24 3.77
CA LEU A 105 7.77 -6.39 3.92
C LEU A 105 7.04 -7.59 4.54
N SER A 106 6.13 -7.37 5.49
CA SER A 106 5.30 -8.42 6.08
C SER A 106 4.43 -9.11 5.02
N ALA A 107 3.78 -8.32 4.16
CA ALA A 107 3.01 -8.84 3.03
C ALA A 107 3.89 -9.62 2.04
N LEU A 108 5.10 -9.13 1.77
CA LEU A 108 6.05 -9.79 0.87
C LEU A 108 6.54 -11.14 1.42
N LYS A 109 6.74 -11.28 2.75
CA LYS A 109 7.12 -12.56 3.38
C LYS A 109 6.15 -13.68 3.03
N GLY A 110 4.84 -13.43 3.08
CA GLY A 110 3.82 -14.42 2.76
C GLY A 110 3.83 -14.88 1.30
N ARG A 111 4.51 -14.15 0.41
CA ARG A 111 4.50 -14.37 -1.04
C ARG A 111 5.83 -14.91 -1.59
N LEU A 112 6.90 -14.85 -0.80
CA LEU A 112 8.19 -15.39 -1.19
C LEU A 112 8.26 -16.90 -0.89
N PRO A 113 8.77 -17.73 -1.81
CA PRO A 113 8.91 -19.17 -1.58
C PRO A 113 10.00 -19.52 -0.54
N ASN A 114 10.79 -18.53 -0.09
CA ASN A 114 11.99 -18.75 0.71
C ASN A 114 11.73 -18.59 2.21
N LYS A 115 12.07 -19.64 2.99
CA LYS A 115 12.02 -19.65 4.46
C LYS A 115 13.05 -18.74 5.13
N ASN A 116 14.07 -18.29 4.40
CA ASN A 116 15.13 -17.42 4.95
C ASN A 116 14.72 -15.95 5.07
N PHE A 117 13.58 -15.56 4.49
CA PHE A 117 13.00 -14.23 4.70
C PHE A 117 12.12 -14.26 5.96
N ASP A 118 12.74 -14.33 7.15
CA ASP A 118 12.02 -14.34 8.43
C ASP A 118 12.05 -12.98 9.14
N ILE A 119 10.97 -12.23 8.97
CA ILE A 119 10.69 -10.98 9.68
C ILE A 119 9.54 -11.13 10.71
N GLY A 120 9.36 -12.32 11.29
CA GLY A 120 8.26 -12.59 12.22
C GLY A 120 8.20 -11.64 13.43
N GLY A 121 6.98 -11.37 13.91
CA GLY A 121 6.74 -10.51 15.06
C GLY A 121 6.75 -9.01 14.72
N ILE A 122 6.52 -8.67 13.46
CA ILE A 122 6.19 -7.31 12.99
C ILE A 122 4.81 -6.91 13.49
N GLU A 123 3.86 -7.84 13.57
CA GLU A 123 2.49 -7.59 14.01
C GLU A 123 2.47 -6.99 15.43
N ASN A 124 3.33 -7.51 16.30
CA ASN A 124 3.52 -6.99 17.66
C ASN A 124 4.13 -5.59 17.67
N ILE A 125 5.00 -5.25 16.70
CA ILE A 125 5.56 -3.90 16.56
C ILE A 125 4.46 -2.94 16.09
N LEU A 126 3.70 -3.33 15.06
CA LEU A 126 2.61 -2.51 14.53
C LEU A 126 1.54 -2.24 15.60
N SER A 127 1.17 -3.27 16.38
CA SER A 127 0.24 -3.12 17.50
C SER A 127 0.75 -2.13 18.56
N HIS A 128 2.05 -2.11 18.84
CA HIS A 128 2.63 -1.14 19.78
C HIS A 128 2.55 0.31 19.26
N TRP A 129 2.58 0.49 17.95
CA TRP A 129 2.57 1.80 17.28
C TRP A 129 1.21 2.16 16.67
N GLU A 130 0.12 1.53 17.11
CA GLU A 130 -1.25 1.75 16.58
C GLU A 130 -1.66 3.23 16.52
N VAL A 131 -1.34 4.02 17.55
CA VAL A 131 -1.64 5.47 17.58
C VAL A 131 -1.00 6.22 16.41
N LYS A 132 0.12 5.72 15.86
CA LYS A 132 0.81 6.28 14.69
C LYS A 132 0.30 5.76 13.36
N LEU A 133 -0.58 4.75 13.37
CA LEU A 133 -1.22 4.19 12.18
C LEU A 133 -2.57 4.84 11.89
N ILE A 134 -3.19 5.49 12.89
CA ILE A 134 -4.50 6.17 12.76
C ILE A 134 -4.52 7.16 11.59
N ASP A 135 -3.48 7.99 11.44
CA ASP A 135 -3.46 8.99 10.37
C ASP A 135 -3.34 8.34 8.98
N LEU A 136 -2.53 7.27 8.86
CA LEU A 136 -2.39 6.51 7.62
C LEU A 136 -3.68 5.77 7.24
N GLU A 137 -4.41 5.27 8.24
CA GLU A 137 -5.72 4.64 8.05
C GLU A 137 -6.79 5.67 7.64
N ALA A 138 -6.83 6.82 8.32
CA ALA A 138 -7.74 7.91 7.99
C ALA A 138 -7.50 8.48 6.58
N TRP A 139 -6.27 8.38 6.06
CA TRP A 139 -5.92 8.74 4.68
C TRP A 139 -6.25 7.65 3.66
N GLY A 140 -6.68 6.48 4.12
CA GLY A 140 -6.93 5.33 3.26
C GLY A 140 -5.68 4.76 2.62
N VAL A 141 -4.52 4.87 3.29
CA VAL A 141 -3.25 4.30 2.85
C VAL A 141 -3.15 2.84 3.28
N ILE A 142 -3.59 2.58 4.51
CA ILE A 142 -3.65 1.26 5.13
C ILE A 142 -5.05 1.01 5.68
N LYS A 143 -5.33 -0.24 6.03
CA LYS A 143 -6.53 -0.64 6.75
C LYS A 143 -6.18 -1.62 7.86
N GLU A 144 -6.95 -1.56 8.93
CA GLU A 144 -6.91 -2.56 9.99
C GLU A 144 -7.74 -3.80 9.60
N GLU A 145 -7.16 -4.98 9.81
CA GLU A 145 -7.84 -6.27 9.76
C GLU A 145 -7.70 -6.98 11.10
N VAL A 146 -8.81 -7.32 11.75
CA VAL A 146 -8.80 -8.12 12.98
C VAL A 146 -8.87 -9.60 12.61
N LYS A 147 -7.78 -10.36 12.85
CA LYS A 147 -7.74 -11.82 12.69
C LYS A 147 -7.28 -12.45 14.00
N ASP A 148 -7.99 -13.47 14.48
CA ASP A 148 -7.69 -14.19 15.72
C ASP A 148 -7.44 -13.28 16.93
N HIS A 149 -8.29 -12.26 17.11
CA HIS A 149 -8.19 -11.22 18.14
C HIS A 149 -6.88 -10.39 18.11
N LYS A 150 -6.17 -10.40 16.97
CA LYS A 150 -5.00 -9.57 16.73
C LYS A 150 -5.28 -8.59 15.60
N LYS A 151 -4.86 -7.34 15.82
CA LYS A 151 -4.87 -6.30 14.80
C LYS A 151 -3.71 -6.53 13.84
N ASN A 152 -4.03 -6.70 12.57
CA ASN A 152 -3.08 -6.68 11.48
C ASN A 152 -3.35 -5.45 10.63
N TYR A 153 -2.31 -4.98 9.95
CA TYR A 153 -2.44 -3.85 9.03
C TYR A 153 -1.99 -4.30 7.65
N SER A 154 -2.73 -3.88 6.64
CA SER A 154 -2.45 -4.11 5.23
C SER A 154 -2.59 -2.80 4.46
N PHE A 155 -1.94 -2.69 3.30
CA PHE A 155 -2.22 -1.58 2.39
C PHE A 155 -3.64 -1.71 1.83
N THR A 156 -4.32 -0.58 1.67
CA THR A 156 -5.57 -0.53 0.88
C THR A 156 -5.25 -0.78 -0.60
N SER A 157 -4.16 -0.20 -1.11
CA SER A 157 -3.77 -0.32 -2.51
C SER A 157 -2.59 -1.26 -2.71
N SER A 158 -2.79 -2.32 -3.49
CA SER A 158 -1.70 -3.18 -3.95
C SER A 158 -0.66 -2.44 -4.81
N LEU A 159 -1.05 -1.37 -5.52
CA LEU A 159 -0.11 -0.50 -6.24
C LEU A 159 0.80 0.27 -5.29
N MET A 160 0.24 0.79 -4.20
CA MET A 160 1.03 1.51 -3.21
C MET A 160 1.95 0.57 -2.41
N GLU A 161 1.43 -0.59 -1.99
CA GLU A 161 2.23 -1.66 -1.39
C GLU A 161 3.43 -2.00 -2.27
N TRP A 162 3.15 -2.22 -3.56
CA TRP A 162 4.17 -2.49 -4.56
C TRP A 162 5.19 -1.36 -4.67
N TRP A 163 4.72 -0.12 -4.77
CA TRP A 163 5.57 1.05 -4.88
C TRP A 163 6.52 1.19 -3.68
N VAL A 164 6.04 0.90 -2.45
CA VAL A 164 6.86 0.89 -1.24
C VAL A 164 7.90 -0.24 -1.29
N ILE A 165 7.53 -1.43 -1.75
CA ILE A 165 8.50 -2.52 -1.97
C ILE A 165 9.58 -2.10 -2.95
N GLN A 166 9.21 -1.45 -4.05
CA GLN A 166 10.17 -0.93 -5.02
C GLN A 166 11.09 0.13 -4.42
N LYS A 167 10.59 0.99 -3.52
CA LYS A 167 11.44 1.93 -2.77
C LYS A 167 12.47 1.21 -1.90
N ILE A 168 12.09 0.12 -1.23
CA ILE A 168 13.01 -0.68 -0.41
C ILE A 168 14.02 -1.40 -1.29
N TYR A 169 13.55 -2.06 -2.33
CA TYR A 169 14.34 -2.88 -3.25
C TYR A 169 15.40 -2.07 -4.02
N HIS A 170 15.07 -0.83 -4.39
CA HIS A 170 15.99 0.09 -5.05
C HIS A 170 16.82 0.94 -4.09
N SER A 171 16.70 0.73 -2.77
CA SER A 171 17.52 1.46 -1.81
C SER A 171 19.00 1.03 -1.91
N ASN A 172 19.92 1.96 -1.66
CA ASN A 172 21.36 1.68 -1.60
C ASN A 172 21.83 1.42 -0.16
N GLU A 173 23.06 0.92 0.02
CA GLU A 173 23.61 0.58 1.36
C GLU A 173 23.67 1.80 2.30
N VAL A 174 23.85 3.02 1.77
CA VAL A 174 23.85 4.25 2.58
C VAL A 174 22.44 4.54 3.10
N GLU A 175 21.43 4.43 2.25
CA GLU A 175 20.02 4.60 2.62
C GLU A 175 19.57 3.52 3.62
N ILE A 176 20.01 2.27 3.44
CA ILE A 176 19.73 1.19 4.39
C ILE A 176 20.32 1.50 5.77
N LYS A 177 21.58 1.94 5.84
CA LYS A 177 22.21 2.36 7.12
C LYS A 177 21.54 3.57 7.75
N GLN A 178 21.07 4.52 6.96
CA GLN A 178 20.29 5.65 7.48
C GLN A 178 18.97 5.17 8.07
N ARG A 179 18.26 4.27 7.37
CA ARG A 179 17.01 3.67 7.83
C ARG A 179 17.19 2.75 9.04
N GLU A 180 18.36 2.14 9.22
CA GLU A 180 18.68 1.34 10.40
C GLU A 180 18.46 2.15 11.69
N LYS A 181 18.86 3.42 11.70
CA LYS A 181 18.62 4.32 12.84
C LYS A 181 17.12 4.54 13.09
N ALA A 182 16.33 4.66 12.02
CA ALA A 182 14.87 4.79 12.13
C ALA A 182 14.22 3.50 12.65
N PHE A 183 14.64 2.33 12.15
CA PHE A 183 14.19 1.03 12.65
C PHE A 183 14.52 0.85 14.14
N LEU A 184 15.71 1.25 14.58
CA LEU A 184 16.12 1.17 15.99
C LEU A 184 15.26 2.03 16.93
N LYS A 185 14.56 3.05 16.43
CA LYS A 185 13.60 3.83 17.23
C LYS A 185 12.35 3.04 17.58
N ILE A 186 12.00 2.03 16.78
CA ILE A 186 10.72 1.31 16.89
C ILE A 186 10.86 -0.16 17.25
N MET A 187 12.07 -0.73 17.20
CA MET A 187 12.32 -2.14 17.54
C MET A 187 13.74 -2.38 18.06
N SER A 188 13.97 -3.56 18.67
CA SER A 188 15.27 -3.93 19.24
C SER A 188 16.34 -4.17 18.18
N HIS A 189 17.62 -3.99 18.54
CA HIS A 189 18.77 -4.29 17.67
C HIS A 189 18.70 -5.67 17.02
N ARG A 190 18.28 -6.70 17.77
CA ARG A 190 18.13 -8.06 17.21
C ARG A 190 17.11 -8.11 16.07
N LYS A 191 15.98 -7.40 16.20
CA LYS A 191 14.96 -7.35 15.15
C LYS A 191 15.42 -6.50 13.96
N VAL A 192 16.11 -5.38 14.22
CA VAL A 192 16.70 -4.56 13.15
C VAL A 192 17.71 -5.36 12.33
N ASN A 193 18.59 -6.13 12.97
CA ASN A 193 19.56 -6.96 12.26
C ASN A 193 18.87 -7.97 11.33
N LYS A 194 17.85 -8.68 11.81
CA LYS A 194 17.04 -9.59 10.97
C LYS A 194 16.39 -8.87 9.80
N LEU A 195 15.82 -7.69 10.04
CA LEU A 195 15.18 -6.88 8.99
C LEU A 195 16.19 -6.42 7.93
N THR A 196 17.35 -5.92 8.36
CA THR A 196 18.43 -5.49 7.47
C THR A 196 18.98 -6.65 6.65
N GLU A 197 19.13 -7.84 7.25
CA GLU A 197 19.48 -9.07 6.55
C GLU A 197 18.42 -9.44 5.49
N ALA A 198 17.14 -9.34 5.83
CA ALA A 198 16.04 -9.60 4.90
C ALA A 198 16.04 -8.60 3.72
N ILE A 199 16.27 -7.32 3.97
CA ILE A 199 16.40 -6.28 2.94
C ILE A 199 17.63 -6.54 2.06
N ARG A 200 18.78 -6.87 2.65
CA ARG A 200 19.99 -7.23 1.90
C ARG A 200 19.79 -8.48 1.06
N TRP A 201 19.06 -9.47 1.56
CA TRP A 201 18.72 -10.67 0.80
C TRP A 201 17.87 -10.32 -0.43
N LEU A 202 16.82 -9.48 -0.28
CA LEU A 202 16.04 -8.97 -1.42
C LEU A 202 16.94 -8.26 -2.43
N TRP A 203 17.90 -7.48 -1.94
CA TRP A 203 18.83 -6.75 -2.79
C TRP A 203 19.80 -7.66 -3.55
N GLN A 204 20.25 -8.77 -2.96
CA GLN A 204 21.16 -9.73 -3.60
C GLN A 204 20.44 -10.66 -4.59
N ASN A 205 19.14 -10.89 -4.38
CA ASN A 205 18.33 -11.81 -5.18
C ASN A 205 17.44 -11.05 -6.16
N ARG A 206 18.03 -10.06 -6.86
CA ARG A 206 17.31 -9.20 -7.81
C ARG A 206 16.67 -9.95 -8.99
N GLU A 207 17.18 -11.15 -9.25
CA GLU A 207 16.70 -12.05 -10.30
C GLU A 207 15.45 -12.83 -9.90
N VAL A 208 15.09 -12.88 -8.62
CA VAL A 208 13.75 -13.34 -8.23
C VAL A 208 12.81 -12.26 -8.76
N PRO A 209 12.01 -12.52 -9.81
CA PRO A 209 11.13 -11.52 -10.33
C PRO A 209 10.11 -11.25 -9.25
N ILE A 210 10.32 -10.17 -8.51
CA ILE A 210 9.22 -9.48 -7.89
C ILE A 210 8.51 -8.85 -9.09
N ASN A 211 7.68 -9.62 -9.77
CA ASN A 211 6.85 -9.12 -10.85
C ASN A 211 5.55 -8.65 -10.23
N PHE A 212 5.26 -7.36 -10.34
CA PHE A 212 4.02 -6.76 -9.85
C PHE A 212 2.78 -7.52 -10.32
N ILE A 213 2.82 -8.06 -11.53
CA ILE A 213 1.73 -8.82 -12.14
C ILE A 213 1.52 -10.14 -11.41
N GLU A 214 2.57 -10.91 -11.16
CA GLU A 214 2.47 -12.15 -10.38
C GLU A 214 2.11 -11.86 -8.91
N TYR A 215 2.56 -10.70 -8.40
CA TYR A 215 2.30 -10.18 -7.07
C TYR A 215 0.85 -9.73 -6.84
N SER A 216 0.19 -9.15 -7.86
CA SER A 216 -1.19 -8.62 -7.80
C SER A 216 -2.25 -9.59 -8.33
N VAL A 217 -1.89 -10.54 -9.18
CA VAL A 217 -2.81 -11.57 -9.68
C VAL A 217 -3.00 -12.69 -8.64
N ARG A 218 -1.96 -13.11 -7.92
CA ARG A 218 -2.10 -14.17 -6.90
C ARG A 218 -2.94 -13.77 -5.68
N SER A 219 -2.98 -12.49 -5.29
CA SER A 219 -3.83 -12.03 -4.18
C SER A 219 -5.33 -12.16 -4.45
N VAL A 220 -5.74 -12.27 -5.71
CA VAL A 220 -7.14 -12.49 -6.12
C VAL A 220 -7.50 -13.98 -6.19
N PHE A 221 -6.51 -14.88 -6.31
CA PHE A 221 -6.74 -16.33 -6.56
C PHE A 221 -6.27 -17.28 -5.45
N SER A 222 -5.80 -16.76 -4.31
CA SER A 222 -5.45 -17.59 -3.14
C SER A 222 -6.25 -17.16 -1.89
N SER A 223 -7.57 -17.26 -2.00
CA SER A 223 -8.51 -17.37 -0.87
C SER A 223 -9.34 -18.64 -1.06
#